data_AF-A0A379FIG8-F1
#
_entry.id   AF-A0A379FIG8-F1
#
_cell.length_a   1.000
_cell.length_b   1.000
_cell.length_c   1.000
_cell.angle_alpha   90.00
_cell.angle_beta   90.00
_cell.angle_gamma   90.00
#
_symmetry.space_group_name_H-M   'P 1'
#
loop_
_entity.id
_entity.type
_entity.pdbx_description
1 polymer ?
#
loop_
_entity_poly.entity_id
_entity_poly.type
_entity_poly.pdbx_seq_one_letter_code
_entity_poly.pdbx_strand_id
1 'polypeptide(L)'
;MHINSEFFTPELIATWIKTVSNSSTNSIDYEINRIELEKSIKKLSSGQAIFLYIMTEIIANIRYDSLIIFDEPETHLHPNAISQLINSIHSLADQFKSYCIIATHSPIIVQGILSKNIFVIKNENKVLSVTHPSLETFGENLSKITDDIFGARDTPQYFRKKIEDQN
;
A
#
# COMPACT_ATOMS: atom_id res chain seq x y z
N MET A 1 2.86 -6.01 -12.71
CA MET A 1 2.81 -4.84 -11.80
C MET A 1 2.33 -3.64 -12.61
N HIS A 2 1.06 -3.27 -12.50
CA HIS A 2 0.55 -2.04 -13.12
C HIS A 2 0.82 -0.87 -12.16
N ILE A 3 1.96 -0.20 -12.34
CA ILE A 3 2.19 1.10 -11.72
C ILE A 3 1.49 2.13 -12.59
N ASN A 4 0.71 3.04 -12.00
CA ASN A 4 0.09 4.11 -12.76
C ASN A 4 1.19 5.00 -13.38
N SER A 5 1.03 5.41 -14.65
CA SER A 5 2.02 6.20 -15.40
C SER A 5 2.32 7.55 -14.75
N GLU A 6 1.45 8.04 -13.85
CA GLU A 6 1.68 9.26 -13.07
C GLU A 6 2.68 9.09 -11.91
N PHE A 7 2.94 7.85 -11.46
CA PHE A 7 3.75 7.62 -10.26
C PHE A 7 5.19 7.20 -10.57
N PHE A 8 5.37 6.27 -11.49
CA PHE A 8 6.65 6.02 -12.17
C PHE A 8 6.35 5.88 -13.66
N THR A 9 6.91 6.78 -14.48
CA THR A 9 6.71 6.69 -15.93
C THR A 9 7.53 5.53 -16.48
N PRO A 10 7.03 4.78 -17.48
CA PRO A 10 7.80 3.72 -18.14
C PRO A 10 9.14 4.22 -18.68
N GLU A 11 9.19 5.46 -19.17
CA GLU A 11 10.41 6.11 -19.67
C GLU A 11 11.43 6.30 -18.56
N LEU A 12 11.00 6.69 -17.34
CA LEU A 12 11.89 6.82 -16.19
C LEU A 12 12.47 5.46 -15.80
N ILE A 13 11.63 4.43 -15.71
CA ILE A 13 12.10 3.07 -15.36
C ILE A 13 13.07 2.53 -16.42
N ALA A 14 12.80 2.78 -17.70
CA ALA A 14 13.68 2.37 -18.80
C ALA A 14 15.09 2.97 -18.68
N THR A 15 15.24 4.16 -18.08
CA THR A 15 16.57 4.77 -17.86
C THR A 15 17.43 4.00 -16.85
N TRP A 16 16.79 3.23 -15.95
CA TRP A 16 17.47 2.49 -14.90
C TRP A 16 18.03 1.15 -15.39
N ILE A 17 17.55 0.64 -16.53
CA ILE A 17 17.90 -0.67 -17.07
C ILE A 17 18.77 -0.49 -18.30
N LYS A 18 19.98 -1.05 -18.27
CA LYS A 18 20.89 -1.12 -19.40
C LYS A 18 20.89 -2.53 -19.96
N THR A 19 20.58 -2.66 -21.24
CA THR A 19 20.67 -3.93 -21.97
C THR A 19 22.12 -4.16 -22.40
N VAL A 20 22.69 -5.30 -22.02
CA VAL A 20 24.03 -5.73 -22.42
C VAL A 20 23.90 -6.95 -23.31
N SER A 21 24.22 -6.80 -24.59
CA SER A 21 24.24 -7.90 -25.53
C SER A 21 25.54 -8.69 -25.38
N ASN A 22 25.43 -9.95 -24.99
CA ASN A 22 26.59 -10.82 -24.85
C ASN A 22 26.80 -11.58 -26.16
N SER A 23 27.76 -11.11 -26.98
CA SER A 23 28.05 -11.65 -28.32
C SER A 23 28.52 -13.10 -28.32
N SER A 24 28.92 -13.63 -27.15
CA SER A 24 29.43 -15.00 -26.99
C SER A 24 28.33 -16.05 -26.75
N THR A 25 27.18 -15.66 -26.19
CA THR A 25 26.11 -16.58 -25.75
C THR A 25 24.75 -16.29 -26.39
N ASN A 26 24.65 -15.25 -27.23
CA ASN A 26 23.40 -14.79 -27.83
C ASN A 26 22.31 -14.51 -26.75
N SER A 27 22.73 -14.17 -25.53
CA SER A 27 21.87 -13.82 -24.40
C SER A 27 21.83 -12.31 -24.20
N ILE A 28 20.67 -11.83 -23.77
CA ILE A 28 20.47 -10.45 -23.35
C ILE A 28 20.64 -10.41 -21.84
N ASP A 29 21.69 -9.74 -21.37
CA ASP A 29 21.93 -9.47 -19.96
C ASP A 29 21.38 -8.07 -19.60
N TYR A 30 20.95 -7.91 -18.34
CA TYR A 30 20.44 -6.64 -17.83
C TYR A 30 21.33 -6.12 -16.71
N GLU A 31 21.79 -4.88 -16.83
CA GLU A 31 22.56 -4.17 -15.82
C GLU A 31 21.76 -2.97 -15.27
N ILE A 32 21.97 -2.64 -14.00
CA ILE A 32 21.40 -1.44 -13.39
C ILE A 32 22.30 -0.24 -13.72
N ASN A 33 21.73 0.79 -14.35
CA ASN A 33 22.38 2.08 -14.51
C ASN A 33 22.34 2.84 -13.16
N ARG A 34 23.36 2.61 -12.32
CA ARG A 34 23.46 3.20 -10.97
C ARG A 34 23.43 4.73 -11.00
N ILE A 35 24.02 5.36 -12.01
CA ILE A 35 24.12 6.82 -12.11
C ILE A 35 22.73 7.43 -12.35
N GLU A 36 21.98 6.91 -13.33
CA GLU A 36 20.62 7.41 -13.61
C GLU A 36 19.64 7.04 -12.49
N LEU A 37 19.82 5.88 -11.85
CA LEU A 37 19.03 5.51 -10.66
C LEU A 37 19.27 6.50 -9.50
N GLU A 38 20.52 6.79 -9.14
CA GLU A 38 20.85 7.75 -8.09
C GLU A 38 20.31 9.16 -8.36
N LYS A 39 20.41 9.60 -9.62
CA LYS A 39 19.86 10.88 -10.07
C LYS A 39 18.33 10.92 -10.00
N SER A 40 17.68 9.80 -10.29
CA SER A 40 16.23 9.66 -10.21
C SER A 40 15.75 9.65 -8.77
N ILE A 41 16.40 8.88 -7.89
CA ILE A 41 16.09 8.80 -6.45
C ILE A 41 16.11 10.20 -5.81
N LYS A 42 17.08 11.04 -6.16
CA LYS A 42 17.17 12.43 -5.66
C LYS A 42 15.98 13.33 -6.06
N LYS A 43 15.20 12.94 -7.07
CA LYS A 43 14.03 13.68 -7.56
C LYS A 43 12.70 13.09 -7.10
N LEU A 44 12.72 11.89 -6.51
CA LEU A 44 11.52 11.24 -6.03
C LEU A 44 10.96 12.01 -4.82
N SER A 45 9.63 12.09 -4.75
CA SER A 45 8.95 12.44 -3.50
C SER A 45 9.25 11.38 -2.42
N SER A 46 9.08 11.74 -1.15
CA SER A 46 9.21 10.80 -0.04
C SER A 46 8.34 9.56 -0.23
N GLY A 47 7.09 9.73 -0.69
CA GLY A 47 6.18 8.62 -0.95
C GLY A 47 6.65 7.70 -2.08
N GLN A 48 7.21 8.24 -3.16
CA GLN A 48 7.81 7.43 -4.23
C GLN A 48 9.06 6.69 -3.75
N ALA A 49 9.91 7.33 -2.95
CA ALA A 49 11.11 6.71 -2.41
C ALA A 49 10.77 5.54 -1.47
N ILE A 50 9.80 5.71 -0.58
CA ILE A 50 9.31 4.66 0.33
C ILE A 50 8.67 3.53 -0.47
N PHE A 51 7.83 3.85 -1.46
CA PHE A 51 7.24 2.83 -2.33
C PHE A 51 8.33 2.01 -3.03
N LEU A 52 9.33 2.66 -3.64
CA LEU A 52 10.42 1.97 -4.32
C LEU A 52 11.18 1.06 -3.34
N TYR A 53 11.49 1.56 -2.15
CA TYR A 53 12.14 0.80 -1.08
C TYR A 53 11.35 -0.46 -0.73
N ILE A 54 10.07 -0.33 -0.35
CA ILE A 54 9.21 -1.47 0.03
C ILE A 54 9.13 -2.49 -1.11
N MET A 55 8.90 -2.03 -2.35
CA MET A 55 8.77 -2.92 -3.50
C MET A 55 10.07 -3.67 -3.79
N THR A 56 11.22 -2.99 -3.72
CA THR A 56 12.52 -3.65 -3.92
C THR A 56 12.79 -4.68 -2.83
N GLU A 57 12.43 -4.41 -1.58
CA GLU A 57 12.59 -5.34 -0.47
C GLU A 57 11.73 -6.60 -0.65
N ILE A 58 10.45 -6.45 -1.01
CA ILE A 58 9.57 -7.60 -1.28
C ILE A 58 10.15 -8.41 -2.43
N ILE A 59 10.47 -7.78 -3.57
CA ILE A 59 10.92 -8.49 -4.78
C ILE A 59 12.24 -9.22 -4.54
N ALA A 60 13.16 -8.66 -3.76
CA ALA A 60 14.43 -9.32 -3.45
C ALA A 60 14.23 -10.63 -2.66
N ASN A 61 13.25 -10.65 -1.75
CA ASN A 61 13.08 -11.72 -0.76
C ASN A 61 11.96 -12.70 -1.07
N ILE A 62 10.92 -12.29 -1.81
CA ILE A 62 9.75 -13.13 -2.07
C ILE A 62 10.11 -14.39 -2.86
N ARG A 63 9.54 -15.51 -2.43
CA ARG A 63 9.59 -16.82 -3.11
C ARG A 63 8.16 -17.37 -3.22
N TYR A 64 8.00 -18.51 -3.89
CA TYR A 64 6.72 -19.21 -3.87
C TYR A 64 6.32 -19.55 -2.43
N ASP A 65 5.02 -19.47 -2.13
CA ASP A 65 4.43 -19.81 -0.83
C ASP A 65 4.99 -18.98 0.35
N SER A 66 5.34 -17.72 0.12
CA SER A 66 5.81 -16.81 1.17
C SER A 66 4.66 -16.22 1.99
N LEU A 67 4.97 -15.82 3.23
CA LEU A 67 4.10 -14.98 4.05
C LEU A 67 4.71 -13.59 4.19
N ILE A 68 4.00 -12.57 3.71
CA ILE A 68 4.38 -11.17 3.80
C ILE A 68 3.58 -10.55 4.96
N ILE A 69 4.26 -9.82 5.84
CA ILE A 69 3.63 -9.16 6.99
C ILE A 69 3.99 -7.69 6.96
N PHE A 70 2.98 -6.82 6.99
CA PHE A 70 3.13 -5.39 7.09
C PHE A 70 2.43 -4.86 8.34
N ASP A 71 3.11 -3.94 9.01
CA ASP A 71 2.54 -3.13 10.09
C ASP A 71 2.56 -1.67 9.65
N GLU A 72 1.38 -1.08 9.53
CA GLU A 72 1.13 0.29 9.07
C GLU A 72 1.92 0.70 7.81
N PRO A 73 1.78 -0.02 6.68
CA PRO A 73 2.51 0.31 5.45
C PRO A 73 2.10 1.67 4.85
N GLU A 74 0.98 2.25 5.28
CA GLU A 74 0.51 3.59 4.91
C GLU A 74 1.33 4.74 5.50
N THR A 75 2.16 4.49 6.53
CA THR A 75 2.83 5.55 7.28
C THR A 75 3.75 6.35 6.35
N HIS A 76 3.55 7.68 6.32
CA HIS A 76 4.25 8.63 5.44
C HIS A 76 3.94 8.53 3.94
N LEU A 77 2.94 7.74 3.52
CA LEU A 77 2.51 7.65 2.13
C LEU A 77 1.33 8.57 1.83
N HIS A 78 1.40 9.24 0.67
CA HIS A 78 0.25 9.94 0.10
C HIS A 78 -0.84 8.91 -0.28
N PRO A 79 -2.15 9.22 -0.15
CA PRO A 79 -3.26 8.33 -0.54
C PRO A 79 -3.06 7.56 -1.86
N ASN A 80 -2.67 8.25 -2.93
CA ASN A 80 -2.43 7.63 -4.24
C ASN A 80 -1.29 6.59 -4.23
N ALA A 81 -0.30 6.75 -3.36
CA ALA A 81 0.81 5.80 -3.21
C ALA A 81 0.35 4.54 -2.46
N ILE A 82 -0.54 4.70 -1.47
CA ILE A 82 -1.13 3.58 -0.72
C ILE A 82 -1.92 2.67 -1.66
N SER A 83 -2.80 3.23 -2.50
CA SER A 83 -3.58 2.43 -3.46
C SER A 83 -2.68 1.65 -4.43
N GLN A 84 -1.59 2.27 -4.90
CA GLN A 84 -0.63 1.60 -5.77
C GLN A 84 0.16 0.52 -5.04
N LEU A 85 0.51 0.74 -3.77
CA LEU A 85 1.22 -0.23 -2.94
C LEU A 85 0.37 -1.49 -2.77
N ILE A 86 -0.90 -1.33 -2.37
CA ILE A 86 -1.82 -2.46 -2.20
C ILE A 86 -2.02 -3.24 -3.50
N ASN A 87 -2.22 -2.55 -4.63
CA ASN A 87 -2.34 -3.21 -5.94
C ASN A 87 -1.07 -3.99 -6.31
N SER A 88 0.10 -3.45 -5.99
CA SER A 88 1.38 -4.08 -6.28
C SER A 88 1.63 -5.30 -5.38
N ILE A 89 1.32 -5.19 -4.08
CA ILE A 89 1.37 -6.31 -3.13
C ILE A 89 0.42 -7.42 -3.55
N HIS A 90 -0.82 -7.09 -3.93
CA HIS A 90 -1.80 -8.08 -4.41
C HIS A 90 -1.27 -8.81 -5.66
N SER A 91 -0.70 -8.06 -6.62
CA SER A 91 -0.11 -8.64 -7.83
C SER A 91 1.05 -9.58 -7.50
N LEU A 92 1.93 -9.21 -6.57
CA LEU A 92 3.05 -10.05 -6.14
C LEU A 92 2.57 -11.29 -5.37
N ALA A 93 1.61 -11.14 -4.46
CA ALA A 93 1.03 -12.25 -3.72
C ALA A 93 0.43 -13.29 -4.67
N ASP A 94 -0.34 -12.88 -5.68
CA ASP A 94 -0.91 -13.81 -6.67
C ASP A 94 0.15 -14.46 -7.57
N GLN A 95 1.14 -13.69 -8.03
CA GLN A 95 2.23 -14.18 -8.88
C GLN A 95 3.06 -15.28 -8.18
N PHE A 96 3.35 -15.09 -6.89
CA PHE A 96 4.16 -16.01 -6.10
C PHE A 96 3.32 -16.99 -5.27
N LYS A 97 1.99 -17.02 -5.41
CA LYS A 97 1.11 -17.86 -4.57
C LYS A 97 1.37 -17.70 -3.07
N SER A 98 1.62 -16.44 -2.69
CA SER A 98 2.00 -16.02 -1.35
C SER A 98 0.81 -15.38 -0.63
N TYR A 99 0.88 -15.34 0.69
CA TYR A 99 -0.10 -14.68 1.54
C TYR A 99 0.44 -13.35 2.06
N CYS A 100 -0.44 -12.39 2.31
CA CYS A 100 -0.09 -11.11 2.90
C CYS A 100 -1.03 -10.80 4.08
N ILE A 101 -0.47 -10.41 5.21
CA ILE A 101 -1.18 -9.92 6.38
C ILE A 101 -0.77 -8.46 6.58
N ILE A 102 -1.77 -7.57 6.67
CA ILE A 102 -1.55 -6.13 6.83
C ILE A 102 -2.29 -5.67 8.08
N ALA A 103 -1.57 -5.13 9.05
CA ALA A 103 -2.13 -4.32 10.11
C ALA A 103 -2.17 -2.87 9.65
N THR A 104 -3.33 -2.21 9.77
CA THR A 104 -3.55 -0.88 9.20
C THR A 104 -4.63 -0.12 9.95
N HIS A 105 -4.47 1.20 10.01
CA HIS A 105 -5.50 2.15 10.42
C HIS A 105 -6.05 2.96 9.23
N SER A 106 -5.62 2.66 8.01
CA SER A 106 -5.98 3.37 6.79
C SER A 106 -7.26 2.83 6.16
N PRO A 107 -8.34 3.63 6.06
CA PRO A 107 -9.55 3.22 5.34
C PRO A 107 -9.29 3.03 3.83
N ILE A 108 -8.21 3.62 3.29
CA ILE A 108 -7.81 3.45 1.88
C ILE A 108 -7.32 2.03 1.61
N ILE A 109 -6.58 1.43 2.55
CA ILE A 109 -6.14 0.04 2.43
C ILE A 109 -7.35 -0.89 2.51
N VAL A 110 -8.20 -0.67 3.50
CA VAL A 110 -9.45 -1.42 3.71
C VAL A 110 -10.35 -1.38 2.47
N GLN A 111 -10.47 -0.23 1.81
CA GLN A 111 -11.23 -0.07 0.56
C GLN A 111 -10.72 -0.96 -0.58
N GLY A 112 -9.43 -1.32 -0.57
CA GLY A 112 -8.82 -2.18 -1.59
C GLY A 112 -9.00 -3.68 -1.36
N ILE A 113 -9.65 -4.10 -0.27
CA ILE A 113 -9.74 -5.50 0.16
C ILE A 113 -11.21 -5.90 0.31
N LEU A 114 -11.53 -7.16 -0.02
CA LEU A 114 -12.87 -7.74 0.20
C LEU A 114 -13.15 -7.90 1.69
N SER A 115 -14.34 -7.54 2.16
CA SER A 115 -14.70 -7.51 3.58
C SER A 115 -14.49 -8.85 4.30
N LYS A 116 -14.69 -9.98 3.60
CA LYS A 116 -14.42 -11.34 4.11
C LYS A 116 -12.96 -11.58 4.54
N ASN A 117 -12.02 -10.80 4.01
CA ASN A 117 -10.59 -10.89 4.31
C ASN A 117 -10.15 -9.83 5.36
N ILE A 118 -11.09 -9.10 5.95
CA ILE A 118 -10.82 -8.02 6.90
C ILE A 118 -11.26 -8.43 8.29
N PHE A 119 -10.35 -8.29 9.25
CA PHE A 119 -10.63 -8.52 10.66
C PHE A 119 -10.51 -7.19 11.41
N VAL A 120 -11.62 -6.74 11.99
CA VAL A 120 -11.69 -5.54 12.82
C VAL A 120 -11.43 -5.95 14.26
N ILE A 121 -10.30 -5.52 14.80
CA ILE A 121 -9.90 -5.81 16.18
C ILE A 121 -10.26 -4.59 17.04
N LYS A 122 -11.09 -4.80 18.06
CA LYS A 122 -11.49 -3.78 19.02
C LYS A 122 -11.05 -4.18 20.42
N ASN A 123 -10.54 -3.22 21.17
CA ASN A 123 -10.23 -3.38 22.59
C ASN A 123 -11.14 -2.45 23.39
N GLU A 124 -12.14 -3.02 24.06
CA GLU A 124 -13.09 -2.29 24.90
C GLU A 124 -13.02 -2.83 26.32
N ASN A 125 -12.73 -1.97 27.29
CA ASN A 125 -12.65 -2.35 28.71
C ASN A 125 -11.73 -3.56 28.97
N LYS A 126 -10.60 -3.67 28.25
CA LYS A 126 -9.65 -4.79 28.28
C LYS A 126 -10.18 -6.12 27.72
N VAL A 127 -11.31 -6.09 27.04
CA VAL A 127 -11.83 -7.23 26.28
C VAL A 127 -11.51 -7.03 24.81
N LEU A 128 -10.76 -7.98 24.25
CA LEU A 128 -10.45 -8.02 22.83
C LEU A 128 -11.60 -8.71 22.08
N SER A 129 -12.18 -8.03 21.10
CA SER A 129 -13.15 -8.61 20.17
C SER A 129 -12.64 -8.50 18.75
N VAL A 130 -13.00 -9.51 17.94
CA VAL A 130 -12.68 -9.56 16.51
C VAL A 130 -13.99 -9.72 15.75
N THR A 131 -14.25 -8.83 14.82
CA THR A 131 -15.45 -8.84 13.97
C THR A 131 -15.07 -8.65 12.51
N HIS A 132 -15.96 -8.98 11.59
CA HIS A 132 -15.84 -8.54 10.20
C HIS A 132 -16.57 -7.20 9.99
N PRO A 133 -16.22 -6.42 8.95
CA PRO A 133 -17.02 -5.27 8.52
C PRO A 133 -18.48 -5.66 8.27
N SER A 134 -19.43 -4.76 8.55
CA SER A 134 -20.86 -5.04 8.34
C SER A 134 -21.31 -4.86 6.90
N LEU A 135 -20.47 -4.21 6.09
CA LEU A 135 -20.67 -3.91 4.67
C LEU A 135 -19.51 -4.44 3.82
N GLU A 136 -19.71 -4.51 2.50
CA GLU A 136 -18.60 -4.77 1.58
C GLU A 136 -17.68 -3.55 1.52
N THR A 137 -16.39 -3.77 1.72
CA THR A 137 -15.37 -2.71 1.76
C THR A 137 -14.77 -2.44 0.40
N PHE A 138 -14.74 -3.45 -0.48
CA PHE A 138 -14.09 -3.34 -1.78
C PHE A 138 -14.75 -2.29 -2.68
N GLY A 139 -14.05 -1.18 -2.93
CA GLY A 139 -14.54 -0.07 -3.75
C GLY A 139 -15.67 0.76 -3.13
N GLU A 140 -16.00 0.56 -1.85
CA GLU A 140 -17.04 1.31 -1.16
C GLU A 140 -16.59 2.72 -0.79
N ASN A 141 -17.52 3.63 -0.50
CA ASN A 141 -17.20 5.00 -0.09
C ASN A 141 -16.40 5.03 1.23
N LEU A 142 -15.30 5.81 1.25
CA LEU A 142 -14.42 5.95 2.42
C LEU A 142 -15.17 6.41 3.68
N SER A 143 -16.19 7.26 3.57
CA SER A 143 -16.97 7.70 4.72
C SER A 143 -17.72 6.53 5.36
N LYS A 144 -18.36 5.67 4.55
CA LYS A 144 -19.05 4.47 5.07
C LYS A 144 -18.08 3.48 5.70
N ILE A 145 -16.94 3.24 5.07
CA ILE A 145 -15.88 2.38 5.64
C ILE A 145 -15.41 2.94 6.98
N THR A 146 -15.20 4.25 7.03
CA THR A 146 -14.80 4.96 8.25
C THR A 146 -15.85 4.80 9.35
N ASP A 147 -17.12 5.03 9.02
CA ASP A 147 -18.23 4.93 9.96
C ASP A 147 -18.46 3.50 10.46
N ASP A 148 -18.28 2.48 9.62
CA ASP A 148 -18.47 1.08 10.00
C ASP A 148 -17.34 0.53 10.88
N ILE A 149 -16.10 0.73 10.45
CA ILE A 149 -14.93 0.07 11.06
C ILE A 149 -14.35 0.92 12.17
N PHE A 150 -14.15 2.20 11.89
CA PHE A 150 -13.50 3.14 12.80
C PHE A 150 -14.50 3.90 13.65
N GLY A 151 -15.78 3.88 13.24
CA GLY A 151 -16.97 4.45 13.86
C GLY A 151 -16.64 5.57 14.81
N ALA A 152 -16.73 6.82 14.35
CA ALA A 152 -16.41 8.04 15.08
C ALA A 152 -16.78 7.97 16.58
N ARG A 153 -15.90 7.38 17.38
CA ARG A 153 -16.13 7.12 18.80
C ARG A 153 -15.89 8.44 19.52
N ASP A 154 -16.99 9.05 19.93
CA ASP A 154 -17.12 9.77 21.19
C ASP A 154 -16.09 10.86 21.50
N THR A 155 -15.71 11.67 20.52
CA THR A 155 -15.29 13.03 20.86
C THR A 155 -16.49 13.94 20.63
N PRO A 156 -17.03 14.62 21.66
CA PRO A 156 -17.85 15.80 21.42
C PRO A 156 -16.97 16.74 20.62
N GLN A 157 -17.17 16.77 19.30
CA GLN A 157 -16.43 17.69 18.45
C GLN A 157 -16.68 19.08 19.03
N TYR A 158 -15.60 19.79 19.34
CA TYR A 158 -15.64 21.18 19.78
C TYR A 158 -16.67 22.02 18.99
N PHE A 159 -16.83 21.70 17.69
CA PHE A 159 -17.83 22.27 16.79
C PHE A 159 -19.30 22.01 17.20
N ARG A 160 -19.67 20.81 17.69
CA ARG A 160 -21.02 20.54 18.21
C ARG A 160 -21.32 21.40 19.45
N LYS A 161 -20.37 21.45 20.39
CA LYS A 161 -20.48 22.32 21.57
C LYS A 161 -20.65 23.79 21.19
N LYS A 162 -19.88 24.29 20.21
CA LYS A 162 -19.98 25.67 19.75
C LYS A 162 -21.30 26.01 19.05
N ILE A 163 -21.95 25.03 18.41
CA ILE A 163 -23.27 25.21 17.80
C ILE A 163 -24.36 25.22 18.87
N GLU A 164 -24.21 24.42 19.92
CA GLU A 164 -25.11 24.43 21.08
C GLU A 164 -25.01 25.75 21.88
N ASP A 165 -23.80 26.31 22.04
CA ASP A 165 -23.55 27.58 22.73
C ASP A 165 -24.05 28.84 21.97
N GLN A 166 -24.56 28.69 20.74
CA GLN A 166 -25.12 29.79 19.92
C GLN A 166 -26.65 29.83 19.89
N ASN A 167 -27.32 28.89 20.56
CA ASN A 167 -28.78 28.90 20.77
C ASN A 167 -29.12 29.26 22.22
#